data_AF-A0A1G6S5Y1-F1
#
_entry.id   AF-A0A1G6S5Y1-F1
#
_cell.length_a   1.000
_cell.length_b   1.000
_cell.length_c   1.000
_cell.angle_alpha   90.00
_cell.angle_beta   90.00
_cell.angle_gamma   90.00
#
_symmetry.space_group_name_H-M   'P 1'
#
loop_
_entity.id
_entity.type
_entity.pdbx_description
1 polymer ?
#
loop_
_entity_poly.entity_id
_entity_poly.type
_entity_poly.pdbx_seq_one_letter_code
_entity_poly.pdbx_strand_id
1 'polypeptide(L)'
;MARPLQRFCGIIADMKSAVPQPSGFSTMPAPHAQAPARPACAHCLALADDPRRREPHACLALRSTAPLVSQSAAGVPFSMLSFTCRECGTAWRLYDRANELFVSWVPEHPLVR
;
A
#
# COMPACT_ATOMS: atom_id res chain seq x y z
N MET A 1 -53.55 1.71 27.07
CA MET A 1 -53.83 2.02 28.48
C MET A 1 -52.74 1.30 29.29
N ALA A 2 -51.91 1.84 30.17
CA ALA A 2 -51.70 3.16 30.77
C ALA A 2 -50.22 3.24 31.28
N ARG A 3 -49.64 4.44 31.35
CA ARG A 3 -48.37 4.79 32.03
C ARG A 3 -48.56 4.64 33.57
N PRO A 4 -47.53 4.59 34.45
CA PRO A 4 -46.76 5.78 34.90
C PRO A 4 -45.25 5.52 35.23
N LEU A 5 -44.32 6.47 35.02
CA LEU A 5 -43.93 7.63 35.86
C LEU A 5 -42.92 7.26 36.97
N GLN A 6 -41.62 7.45 36.71
CA GLN A 6 -40.73 8.50 37.28
C GLN A 6 -40.21 8.26 38.69
N ARG A 7 -38.95 8.70 38.91
CA ARG A 7 -38.54 9.82 39.81
C ARG A 7 -37.21 9.47 40.50
N PHE A 8 -36.09 9.97 39.96
CA PHE A 8 -35.36 11.18 40.42
C PHE A 8 -34.78 11.08 41.84
N CYS A 9 -33.44 11.08 41.92
CA CYS A 9 -32.56 11.78 42.89
C CYS A 9 -31.11 11.39 42.52
N GLY A 10 -30.11 12.28 42.38
CA GLY A 10 -30.02 13.68 42.73
C GLY A 10 -28.83 14.35 42.03
N ILE A 11 -28.77 15.67 42.19
CA ILE A 11 -27.88 16.66 41.58
C ILE A 11 -26.70 16.97 42.54
N ILE A 12 -25.67 17.64 42.02
CA ILE A 12 -24.53 18.37 42.65
C ILE A 12 -23.20 17.59 42.45
N ALA A 13 -22.10 18.10 41.88
CA ALA A 13 -21.62 19.47 41.70
C ALA A 13 -20.79 19.65 40.41
N ASP A 14 -20.80 20.89 39.94
CA ASP A 14 -19.86 21.50 39.00
C ASP A 14 -18.42 21.43 39.53
N MET A 15 -17.54 20.79 38.77
CA MET A 15 -16.10 21.04 38.82
C MET A 15 -15.61 21.26 37.40
N LYS A 16 -15.75 22.52 36.97
CA LYS A 16 -14.90 23.17 35.99
C LYS A 16 -13.43 22.78 36.21
N SER A 17 -12.92 21.87 35.38
CA SER A 17 -11.50 21.72 35.14
C SER A 17 -11.27 21.79 33.65
N ALA A 18 -10.71 22.92 33.24
CA ALA A 18 -10.36 23.23 31.87
C ALA A 18 -9.30 22.23 31.38
N VAL A 19 -9.70 21.31 30.51
CA VAL A 19 -8.75 20.54 29.70
C VAL A 19 -8.61 21.28 28.38
N PRO A 20 -7.44 21.84 28.03
CA PRO A 20 -7.23 22.34 26.68
C PRO A 20 -7.31 21.15 25.71
N GLN A 21 -8.29 21.17 24.81
CA GLN A 21 -8.31 20.30 23.64
C GLN A 21 -7.08 20.62 22.77
N PRO A 22 -6.12 19.69 22.56
CA PRO A 22 -5.28 19.78 21.39
C PRO A 22 -6.18 19.53 20.18
N SER A 23 -6.52 20.62 19.51
CA SER A 23 -6.95 20.57 18.12
C SER A 23 -5.80 20.03 17.29
N GLY A 24 -6.07 19.04 16.43
CA GLY A 24 -5.10 18.44 15.51
C GLY A 24 -4.47 17.18 16.12
N PHE A 25 -4.43 16.03 15.47
CA PHE A 25 -4.49 15.75 14.05
C PHE A 25 -5.25 14.43 13.90
N SER A 26 -6.28 14.41 13.04
CA SER A 26 -6.69 13.16 12.41
C SER A 26 -5.49 12.71 11.57
N THR A 27 -4.66 11.84 12.14
CA THR A 27 -3.68 11.08 11.35
C THR A 27 -4.48 10.09 10.50
N MET A 28 -5.05 10.58 9.40
CA MET A 28 -5.30 9.74 8.25
C MET A 28 -3.95 9.07 7.92
N PRO A 29 -3.90 7.76 7.62
CA PRO A 29 -2.71 7.21 7.01
C PRO A 29 -2.45 8.06 5.76
N ALA A 30 -1.28 8.69 5.71
CA ALA A 30 -0.86 9.49 4.58
C ALA A 30 -1.13 8.66 3.31
N PRO A 31 -1.86 9.20 2.31
CA PRO A 31 -1.82 8.56 1.01
C PRO A 31 -0.34 8.53 0.65
N HIS A 32 0.19 7.31 0.45
CA HIS A 32 1.53 7.04 -0.02
C HIS A 32 1.94 8.20 -0.92
N ALA A 33 2.93 8.97 -0.47
CA ALA A 33 3.38 10.17 -1.17
C ALA A 33 3.45 9.83 -2.65
N GLN A 34 2.47 10.30 -3.42
CA GLN A 34 2.44 10.11 -4.85
C GLN A 34 3.63 10.90 -5.31
N ALA A 35 4.75 10.21 -5.51
CA ALA A 35 5.93 10.82 -6.10
C ALA A 35 5.45 11.55 -7.34
N PRO A 36 5.89 12.79 -7.60
CA PRO A 36 5.54 13.49 -8.82
C PRO A 36 5.77 12.51 -9.97
N ALA A 37 4.74 12.29 -10.78
CA ALA A 37 4.70 11.23 -11.77
C ALA A 37 5.71 11.55 -12.87
N ARG A 38 6.99 11.28 -12.56
CA ARG A 38 8.10 11.40 -13.48
C ARG A 38 7.83 10.42 -14.62
N PRO A 39 8.08 10.82 -15.86
CA PRO A 39 7.94 9.91 -16.99
C PRO A 39 8.83 8.68 -16.74
N ALA A 40 8.29 7.51 -17.08
CA ALA A 40 9.02 6.26 -16.98
C ALA A 40 10.22 6.28 -17.94
N CYS A 41 11.37 5.78 -17.49
CA CYS A 41 12.53 5.66 -18.38
C CYS A 41 12.28 4.59 -19.46
N ALA A 42 13.07 4.62 -20.54
CA ALA A 42 12.97 3.66 -21.63
C ALA A 42 13.02 2.19 -21.16
N HIS A 43 13.82 1.88 -20.12
CA HIS A 43 13.88 0.54 -19.54
C HIS A 43 12.56 0.11 -18.87
N CYS A 44 11.89 1.02 -18.17
CA CYS A 44 10.59 0.72 -17.54
C CYS A 44 9.49 0.58 -18.59
N LEU A 45 9.54 1.36 -19.68
CA LEU A 45 8.60 1.21 -20.79
C LEU A 45 8.80 -0.12 -21.51
N ALA A 46 10.04 -0.50 -21.82
CA ALA A 46 10.35 -1.80 -22.42
C ALA A 46 9.92 -2.97 -21.54
N LEU A 47 10.08 -2.86 -20.21
CA LEU A 47 9.58 -3.87 -19.26
C LEU A 47 8.06 -3.97 -19.26
N ALA A 48 7.35 -2.86 -19.46
CA ALA A 48 5.89 -2.87 -19.58
C ALA A 48 5.42 -3.53 -20.88
N ASP A 49 6.21 -3.40 -21.96
CA ASP A 49 5.96 -4.09 -23.23
C ASP A 49 6.27 -5.60 -23.16
N ASP A 50 7.24 -6.02 -22.34
CA ASP A 50 7.58 -7.45 -22.09
C ASP A 50 7.52 -7.82 -20.58
N PRO A 51 6.30 -7.90 -20.00
CA PRO A 51 6.13 -8.09 -18.56
C PRO A 51 6.41 -9.53 -18.09
N ARG A 52 6.71 -10.46 -19.00
CA ARG A 52 6.97 -11.88 -18.69
C ARG A 52 8.46 -12.22 -18.68
N ARG A 53 9.34 -11.22 -18.76
CA ARG A 53 10.78 -11.42 -18.64
C ARG A 53 11.18 -11.89 -17.25
N ARG A 54 12.06 -12.88 -17.15
CA ARG A 54 12.59 -13.38 -15.86
C ARG A 54 13.71 -12.50 -15.33
N GLU A 55 14.53 -11.97 -16.23
CA GLU A 55 15.71 -11.23 -15.86
C GLU A 55 15.35 -9.76 -15.57
N PRO A 56 15.56 -9.28 -14.33
CA PRO A 56 15.38 -7.88 -14.01
C PRO A 56 16.41 -7.03 -14.77
N HIS A 57 15.99 -5.87 -15.27
CA HIS A 57 16.93 -4.89 -15.82
C HIS A 57 17.91 -4.42 -14.75
N ALA A 58 19.15 -4.10 -15.13
CA ALA A 58 20.20 -3.64 -14.20
C ALA A 58 19.80 -2.39 -13.39
N CYS A 59 18.90 -1.57 -13.94
CA CYS A 59 18.37 -0.37 -13.28
C CYS A 59 17.36 -0.68 -12.17
N LEU A 60 16.80 -1.90 -12.10
CA LEU A 60 15.86 -2.31 -11.05
C LEU A 60 16.61 -2.76 -9.79
N ALA A 61 16.45 -1.99 -8.73
CA ALA A 61 16.96 -2.33 -7.41
C ALA A 61 15.89 -3.01 -6.57
N LEU A 62 16.21 -4.14 -5.97
CA LEU A 62 15.32 -4.81 -5.02
C LEU A 62 15.12 -3.94 -3.77
N ARG A 63 13.87 -3.66 -3.39
CA ARG A 63 13.52 -2.87 -2.19
C ARG A 63 13.42 -3.71 -0.93
N SER A 64 12.90 -4.94 -1.04
CA SER A 64 12.74 -5.86 0.09
C SER A 64 13.53 -7.12 -0.19
N THR A 65 14.45 -7.45 0.71
CA THR A 65 15.29 -8.65 0.61
C THR A 65 14.58 -9.93 1.04
N ALA A 66 13.43 -9.81 1.73
CA ALA A 66 12.59 -10.94 2.06
C ALA A 66 11.50 -11.11 0.98
N PRO A 67 11.50 -12.23 0.22
CA PRO A 67 10.39 -12.57 -0.65
C PRO A 67 9.14 -12.77 0.19
N LEU A 68 8.06 -12.06 -0.15
CA LEU A 68 6.77 -12.32 0.47
C LEU A 68 6.16 -13.53 -0.23
N VAL A 69 6.13 -14.68 0.44
CA VAL A 69 5.44 -15.86 -0.05
C VAL A 69 3.98 -15.80 0.38
N SER A 70 3.07 -15.86 -0.58
CA SER A 70 1.62 -15.83 -0.37
C SER A 70 0.93 -16.89 -1.22
N GLN A 71 -0.35 -17.12 -0.98
CA GLN A 71 -1.16 -18.06 -1.76
C GLN A 71 -2.31 -17.32 -2.44
N SER A 72 -2.53 -17.62 -3.71
CA SER A 72 -3.69 -17.12 -4.47
C SER A 72 -5.00 -17.70 -3.94
N ALA A 73 -6.14 -17.13 -4.34
CA ALA A 73 -7.47 -17.66 -3.96
C ALA A 73 -7.70 -19.12 -4.38
N ALA A 74 -6.97 -19.60 -5.40
CA ALA A 74 -6.97 -20.99 -5.85
C ALA A 74 -6.01 -21.90 -5.06
N GLY A 75 -5.40 -21.41 -3.97
CA GLY A 75 -4.47 -22.17 -3.12
C GLY A 75 -3.06 -22.31 -3.68
N VAL A 76 -2.71 -21.61 -4.76
CA VAL A 76 -1.39 -21.79 -5.38
C VAL A 76 -0.39 -20.77 -4.85
N PRO A 77 0.78 -21.23 -4.36
CA PRO A 77 1.80 -20.35 -3.81
C PRO A 77 2.46 -19.49 -4.89
N PHE A 78 2.75 -18.24 -4.53
CA PHE A 78 3.56 -17.33 -5.32
C PHE A 78 4.48 -16.53 -4.39
N SER A 79 5.62 -16.13 -4.92
CA SER A 79 6.52 -15.19 -4.29
C SER A 79 6.34 -13.81 -4.91
N MET A 80 6.33 -12.78 -4.07
CA MET A 80 6.27 -11.39 -4.47
C MET A 80 7.56 -10.70 -4.05
N LEU A 81 8.21 -10.05 -5.01
CA LEU A 81 9.38 -9.20 -4.80
C LEU A 81 9.08 -7.78 -5.28
N SER A 82 9.52 -6.78 -4.52
CA SER A 82 9.32 -5.38 -4.85
C SER A 82 10.63 -4.74 -5.28
N PHE A 83 10.60 -4.02 -6.40
CA PHE A 83 11.75 -3.35 -7.00
C PHE A 83 11.47 -1.86 -7.20
N THR A 84 12.54 -1.06 -7.26
CA THR A 84 12.50 0.35 -7.65
C THR A 84 13.52 0.58 -8.74
N CYS A 85 13.11 1.22 -9.83
CA CYS A 85 14.04 1.69 -10.84
C CYS A 85 14.90 2.83 -10.28
N ARG A 86 16.23 2.72 -10.34
CA ARG A 86 17.17 3.74 -9.88
C ARG A 86 17.15 5.01 -10.75
N GLU A 87 16.70 4.92 -12.00
CA GLU A 87 16.70 6.04 -12.94
C GLU A 87 15.47 6.94 -12.75
N CYS A 88 14.27 6.37 -12.90
CA CYS A 88 13.02 7.13 -12.85
C CYS A 88 12.26 7.00 -11.51
N GLY A 89 12.69 6.11 -10.61
CA GLY A 89 12.02 5.88 -9.33
C GLY A 89 10.76 5.01 -9.42
N THR A 90 10.40 4.49 -10.60
CA THR A 90 9.22 3.63 -10.78
C THR A 90 9.33 2.38 -9.91
N ALA A 91 8.28 2.13 -9.13
CA ALA A 91 8.16 0.94 -8.32
C ALA A 91 7.48 -0.20 -9.10
N TRP A 92 8.03 -1.41 -8.96
CA TRP A 92 7.63 -2.61 -9.67
C TRP A 92 7.42 -3.76 -8.68
N ARG A 93 6.46 -4.63 -8.99
CA ARG A 93 6.24 -5.90 -8.31
C ARG A 93 6.50 -7.03 -9.28
N LEU A 94 7.31 -7.98 -8.84
CA LEU A 94 7.56 -9.23 -9.52
C LEU A 94 6.77 -10.32 -8.82
N TYR A 95 5.88 -10.98 -9.57
CA TYR A 95 5.22 -12.19 -9.14
C TYR A 95 5.94 -13.37 -9.77
N ASP A 96 6.51 -14.25 -8.95
CA ASP A 96 7.16 -15.48 -9.38
C ASP A 96 6.45 -16.68 -8.74
N ARG A 97 5.94 -17.57 -9.58
CA ARG A 97 5.33 -18.82 -9.17
C ARG A 97 6.39 -19.93 -9.18
N ALA A 98 6.90 -20.30 -8.01
CA ALA A 98 7.79 -21.43 -7.88
C ALA A 98 7.11 -22.68 -8.45
N ASN A 99 7.74 -23.31 -9.45
CA ASN A 99 7.29 -24.49 -10.20
C ASN A 99 6.43 -24.24 -11.45
N GLU A 100 6.16 -22.99 -11.84
CA GLU A 100 5.60 -22.68 -13.16
C GLU A 100 6.44 -21.64 -13.91
N LEU A 101 6.34 -21.63 -15.24
CA LEU A 101 7.04 -20.64 -16.05
C LEU A 101 6.51 -19.21 -15.88
N PHE A 102 5.62 -18.97 -14.91
CA PHE A 102 4.91 -17.73 -14.71
C PHE A 102 5.72 -16.73 -13.89
N VAL A 103 6.26 -15.73 -14.59
CA VAL A 103 6.79 -14.50 -14.02
C VAL A 103 5.98 -13.34 -14.59
N SER A 104 5.63 -12.37 -13.75
CA SER A 104 4.87 -11.20 -14.18
C SER A 104 5.34 -9.94 -13.45
N TRP A 105 5.82 -8.98 -14.22
CA TRP A 105 6.14 -7.63 -13.76
C TRP A 105 4.90 -6.76 -13.82
N VAL A 106 4.58 -6.12 -12.69
CA VAL A 106 3.44 -5.20 -12.59
C VAL A 106 3.94 -3.90 -11.95
N PRO A 107 3.75 -2.74 -12.60
CA PRO A 107 4.13 -1.48 -11.99
C PRO A 107 3.16 -1.17 -10.83
N GLU A 108 3.66 -0.63 -9.72
CA GLU A 108 2.80 -0.31 -8.57
C GLU A 108 1.78 0.79 -8.89
N HIS A 109 2.13 1.66 -9.84
CA HIS A 109 1.31 2.75 -10.35
C HIS A 109 1.36 2.77 -11.88
N PRO A 110 0.32 3.28 -12.57
CA PRO A 110 0.36 3.45 -14.02
C PRO A 110 1.61 4.22 -14.47
N LEU A 111 2.30 3.71 -15.49
CA LEU A 111 3.46 4.40 -16.06
C LEU A 111 2.99 5.64 -16.82
N VAL A 112 3.52 6.80 -16.47
CA VAL A 112 3.39 8.01 -17.28
C VAL A 112 4.45 7.94 -18.38
N ARG A 113 4.03 8.08 -19.63
CA ARG A 113 4.89 8.06 -20.81
C ARG A 113 5.34 9.47 -21.17
#